data_AF-A0A656Y3H7-F1
#
_entry.id   AF-A0A656Y3H7-F1
#
_cell.length_a   1.000
_cell.length_b   1.000
_cell.length_c   1.000
_cell.angle_alpha   90.00
_cell.angle_beta   90.00
_cell.angle_gamma   90.00
#
_symmetry.space_group_name_H-M   'P 1'
#
loop_
_entity.id
_entity.type
_entity.pdbx_description
1 polymer ?
#
loop_
_entity_poly.entity_id
_entity_poly.type
_entity_poly.pdbx_seq_one_letter_code
_entity_poly.pdbx_strand_id
1 'polypeptide(L)'
;MDDDQALPDGVDSEVWFECAHHPGRRDYLVSEPWQTFPGRMQAWCGARNVWFRVSKSSLPRHLPLPTRYWVQGFLVGSVPRQPDAEEHSAAMIEWREQAHHFVATGEWQ
;
A
#
# COMPACT_ATOMS: atom_id res chain seq x y z
N MET A 1 1.98 11.19 29.16
CA MET A 1 2.79 11.78 28.07
C MET A 1 3.53 10.59 27.50
N ASP A 2 2.92 9.96 26.50
CA ASP A 2 3.36 8.64 26.02
C ASP A 2 4.55 8.79 25.08
N ASP A 3 5.56 7.95 25.32
CA ASP A 3 6.88 7.92 24.69
C ASP A 3 6.85 8.22 23.17
N ASP A 4 7.56 9.29 22.81
CA ASP A 4 7.98 9.60 21.44
C ASP A 4 9.10 8.62 21.06
N GLN A 5 8.77 7.33 21.00
CA GLN A 5 9.71 6.33 20.52
C GLN A 5 10.06 6.68 19.08
N ALA A 6 11.33 7.06 18.87
CA ALA A 6 11.82 7.46 17.56
C ALA A 6 11.47 6.37 16.54
N LEU A 7 10.88 6.80 15.42
CA LEU A 7 10.56 5.90 14.33
C LEU A 7 11.85 5.28 13.79
N PRO A 8 11.80 4.03 13.28
CA PRO A 8 12.94 3.44 12.60
C PRO A 8 13.42 4.34 11.45
N ASP A 9 14.72 4.28 11.13
CA ASP A 9 15.30 5.03 10.03
C ASP A 9 14.57 4.75 8.71
N GLY A 10 14.28 5.82 7.96
CA GLY A 10 13.58 5.73 6.67
C GLY A 10 12.06 5.63 6.75
N VAL A 11 11.47 5.58 7.96
CA VAL A 11 10.01 5.65 8.14
C VAL A 11 9.54 7.12 8.10
N ASP A 12 8.67 7.43 7.15
CA ASP A 12 8.03 8.73 7.06
C ASP A 12 6.87 8.83 8.06
N SER A 13 6.95 9.78 8.98
CA SER A 13 5.93 9.99 10.01
C SER A 13 4.59 10.53 9.49
N GLU A 14 4.55 11.06 8.25
CA GLU A 14 3.34 11.58 7.61
C GLU A 14 2.54 10.50 6.88
N VAL A 15 3.18 9.37 6.54
CA VAL A 15 2.55 8.26 5.80
C VAL A 15 2.08 7.18 6.79
N TRP A 16 0.94 7.45 7.43
CA TRP A 16 0.39 6.60 8.49
C TRP A 16 -1.10 6.29 8.33
N PHE A 17 -1.58 5.31 9.09
CA PHE A 17 -2.99 4.97 9.29
C PHE A 17 -3.24 4.52 10.73
N GLU A 18 -4.50 4.51 11.16
CA GLU A 18 -4.85 4.14 12.55
C GLU A 18 -4.54 2.67 12.84
N CYS A 19 -3.90 2.41 13.97
CA CYS A 19 -3.54 1.06 14.39
C CYS A 19 -4.78 0.28 14.84
N ALA A 20 -5.09 -0.83 14.16
CA ALA A 20 -6.25 -1.66 14.46
C ALA A 20 -6.18 -2.33 15.85
N HIS A 21 -4.97 -2.55 16.37
CA HIS A 21 -4.76 -3.23 17.65
C HIS A 21 -4.68 -2.28 18.85
N HIS A 22 -4.39 -1.00 18.60
CA HIS A 22 -4.18 0.00 19.65
C HIS A 22 -4.83 1.33 19.21
N PRO A 23 -6.13 1.54 19.53
CA PRO A 23 -6.84 2.75 19.17
C PRO A 23 -6.10 4.02 19.61
N GLY A 24 -6.06 5.03 18.74
CA GLY A 24 -5.31 6.27 18.96
C GLY A 24 -3.80 6.17 18.69
N ARG A 25 -3.26 4.98 18.36
CA ARG A 25 -1.89 4.80 17.87
C ARG A 25 -1.85 4.72 16.35
N ARG A 26 -0.65 4.89 15.79
CA ARG A 26 -0.40 4.93 14.34
C ARG A 26 0.42 3.73 13.89
N ASP A 27 0.03 3.19 12.75
CA ASP A 27 0.85 2.31 11.93
C ASP A 27 1.34 3.10 10.71
N TYR A 28 2.53 2.79 10.21
CA TYR A 28 3.22 3.57 9.17
C TYR A 28 3.42 2.72 7.93
N LEU A 29 3.16 3.26 6.75
CA LEU A 29 3.51 2.59 5.49
C LEU A 29 4.98 2.84 5.19
N VAL A 30 5.65 1.81 4.68
CA VAL A 30 7.07 1.87 4.39
C VAL A 30 7.38 1.38 2.98
N SER A 31 8.41 1.96 2.39
CA SER A 31 8.88 1.61 1.05
C SER A 31 9.98 0.55 1.16
N GLU A 32 9.64 -0.71 0.91
CA GLU A 32 10.59 -1.82 0.87
C GLU A 32 10.52 -2.54 -0.49
N PRO A 33 11.67 -2.96 -1.07
CA PRO A 33 11.72 -3.55 -2.41
C PRO A 33 11.22 -5.00 -2.44
N TRP A 34 10.90 -5.61 -1.30
CA TRP A 34 10.63 -7.05 -1.20
C TRP A 34 9.14 -7.37 -0.97
N GLN A 35 8.42 -7.56 -2.07
CA GLN A 35 7.00 -7.89 -2.06
C GLN A 35 6.73 -9.23 -2.73
N THR A 36 5.92 -10.05 -2.06
CA THR A 36 5.46 -11.35 -2.59
C THR A 36 4.20 -11.22 -3.45
N PHE A 37 3.52 -10.07 -3.41
CA PHE A 37 2.32 -9.77 -4.18
C PHE A 37 2.30 -8.28 -4.53
N PRO A 38 2.02 -7.86 -5.78
CA PRO A 38 2.18 -6.46 -6.20
C PRO A 38 1.33 -5.45 -5.42
N GLY A 39 0.15 -5.86 -4.94
CA GLY A 39 -0.74 -4.99 -4.17
C GLY A 39 -0.44 -4.94 -2.67
N ARG A 40 0.61 -5.62 -2.20
CA ARG A 40 0.87 -5.83 -0.78
C ARG A 40 1.95 -4.87 -0.29
N MET A 41 1.51 -3.84 0.42
CA MET A 41 2.36 -2.81 1.01
C MET A 41 2.96 -3.28 2.33
N GLN A 42 4.18 -2.84 2.61
CA GLN A 42 4.85 -3.07 3.89
C GLN A 42 4.45 -1.97 4.88
N ALA A 43 4.29 -2.35 6.14
CA ALA A 43 3.93 -1.44 7.22
C ALA A 43 4.69 -1.75 8.51
N TRP A 44 4.77 -0.74 9.38
CA TRP A 44 5.37 -0.80 10.70
C TRP A 44 4.36 -0.39 11.77
N CYS A 45 4.22 -1.21 12.81
CA CYS A 45 3.38 -0.90 13.96
C CYS A 45 4.26 -0.39 15.11
N GLY A 46 4.20 0.92 15.39
CA GLY A 46 5.01 1.53 16.46
C GLY A 46 4.63 1.00 17.84
N ALA A 47 3.33 0.78 18.09
CA ALA A 47 2.84 0.31 19.39
C ALA A 47 3.28 -1.13 19.74
N ARG A 48 3.51 -1.97 18.71
CA ARG A 48 3.86 -3.38 18.88
C ARG A 48 5.31 -3.69 18.52
N ASN A 49 6.02 -2.73 17.95
CA ASN A 49 7.39 -2.88 17.45
C ASN A 49 7.51 -4.07 16.45
N VAL A 50 6.60 -4.14 15.48
CA VAL A 50 6.58 -5.23 14.46
C VAL A 50 6.35 -4.72 13.04
N TRP A 51 7.02 -5.39 12.10
CA TRP A 51 6.82 -5.25 10.66
C TRP A 51 5.69 -6.17 10.19
N PHE A 52 4.83 -5.67 9.31
CA PHE A 52 3.71 -6.44 8.77
C PHE A 52 3.35 -5.97 7.36
N ARG A 53 2.36 -6.61 6.76
CA ARG A 53 1.92 -6.32 5.39
C ARG A 53 0.43 -6.02 5.34
N VAL A 54 0.06 -5.06 4.52
CA VAL A 54 -1.32 -4.61 4.32
C VAL A 54 -1.66 -4.50 2.86
N SER A 55 -2.91 -4.81 2.53
CA SER A 55 -3.50 -4.52 1.23
C SER A 55 -4.34 -3.25 1.32
N LYS A 56 -4.66 -2.62 0.19
CA LYS A 56 -5.52 -1.43 0.17
C LYS A 56 -6.88 -1.69 0.84
N SER A 57 -7.46 -2.87 0.63
CA SER A 57 -8.73 -3.28 1.25
C SER A 57 -8.68 -3.41 2.78
N SER A 58 -7.49 -3.58 3.37
CA SER A 58 -7.29 -3.65 4.83
C SER A 58 -7.04 -2.29 5.48
N LEU A 59 -6.88 -1.23 4.68
CA LEU A 59 -6.66 0.11 5.21
C LEU A 59 -7.97 0.73 5.70
N PRO A 60 -7.93 1.58 6.74
CA PRO A 60 -9.09 2.37 7.16
C PRO A 60 -9.65 3.21 6.01
N ARG A 61 -10.98 3.45 6.04
CA ARG A 61 -11.65 4.28 5.03
C ARG A 61 -11.11 5.72 5.00
N HIS A 62 -10.75 6.26 6.17
CA HIS A 62 -10.22 7.60 6.32
C HIS A 62 -8.71 7.53 6.50
N LEU A 63 -7.99 7.95 5.47
CA LEU A 63 -6.54 8.03 5.46
C LEU A 63 -6.09 9.50 5.38
N PRO A 64 -4.99 9.87 6.05
CA PRO A 64 -4.31 11.14 5.81
C PRO A 64 -3.98 11.35 4.33
N LEU A 65 -3.96 12.60 3.88
CA LEU A 65 -3.72 12.93 2.47
C LEU A 65 -2.38 12.37 1.95
N PRO A 66 -1.24 12.47 2.67
CA PRO A 66 0.02 11.87 2.24
C PRO A 66 -0.11 10.35 2.03
N THR A 67 -0.72 9.65 2.98
CA THR A 67 -0.98 8.21 2.90
C THR A 67 -1.81 7.84 1.67
N ARG A 68 -2.85 8.61 1.36
CA ARG A 68 -3.69 8.36 0.17
C ARG A 68 -2.89 8.43 -1.13
N TYR A 69 -2.05 9.46 -1.27
CA TYR A 69 -1.21 9.60 -2.46
C TYR A 69 -0.11 8.57 -2.53
N TRP A 70 0.49 8.22 -1.40
CA TRP A 70 1.49 7.17 -1.33
C TRP A 70 0.91 5.82 -1.79
N VAL A 71 -0.25 5.42 -1.24
CA VAL A 71 -0.93 4.17 -1.63
C VAL A 71 -1.29 4.18 -3.11
N GLN A 72 -1.79 5.29 -3.63
CA GLN A 72 -2.12 5.43 -5.05
C GLN A 72 -0.88 5.29 -5.94
N GLY A 73 0.21 5.98 -5.60
CA GLY A 73 1.46 5.94 -6.34
C GLY A 73 2.10 4.55 -6.31
N PHE A 74 2.11 3.91 -5.14
CA PHE A 74 2.57 2.54 -4.97
C PHE A 74 1.83 1.59 -5.90
N LEU A 75 0.49 1.61 -5.89
CA LEU A 75 -0.30 0.70 -6.72
C LEU A 75 -0.07 0.95 -8.21
N VAL A 76 0.00 2.21 -8.65
CA VAL A 76 0.32 2.51 -10.06
C VAL A 76 1.72 2.01 -10.43
N GLY A 77 2.70 2.16 -9.54
CA GLY A 77 4.06 1.66 -9.74
C GLY A 77 4.20 0.13 -9.69
N SER A 78 3.26 -0.55 -9.03
CA SER A 78 3.23 -2.00 -8.87
C SER A 78 2.34 -2.72 -9.90
N VAL A 79 1.78 -2.03 -10.89
CA VAL A 79 0.97 -2.68 -11.94
C VAL A 79 1.83 -3.73 -12.67
N PRO A 80 1.39 -5.00 -12.74
CA PRO A 80 2.07 -6.03 -13.52
C PRO A 80 2.29 -5.63 -14.97
N ARG A 81 3.41 -6.09 -15.54
CA ARG A 81 3.81 -5.76 -16.92
C ARG A 81 2.69 -6.08 -17.90
N GLN A 82 2.44 -5.17 -18.84
CA GLN A 82 1.54 -5.39 -19.97
C GLN A 82 1.96 -6.61 -20.82
N PRO A 83 1.00 -7.35 -21.39
CA PRO A 83 1.31 -8.44 -22.31
C PRO A 83 1.98 -7.91 -23.59
N ASP A 84 2.74 -8.76 -24.26
CA ASP A 84 3.31 -8.45 -25.57
C ASP A 84 2.27 -8.76 -26.66
N ALA A 85 1.30 -7.86 -26.81
CA ALA A 85 0.17 -8.01 -27.72
C ALA A 85 -0.23 -6.66 -28.34
N GLU A 86 -0.96 -6.70 -29.46
CA GLU A 86 -1.46 -5.50 -30.13
C GLU A 86 -2.41 -4.71 -29.23
N GLU A 87 -2.38 -3.37 -29.30
CA GLU A 87 -3.08 -2.46 -28.37
C GLU A 87 -4.58 -2.73 -28.22
N HIS A 88 -5.24 -3.16 -29.30
CA HIS A 88 -6.68 -3.43 -29.34
C HIS A 88 -7.03 -4.92 -29.29
N SER A 89 -6.04 -5.78 -29.02
CA SER A 89 -6.28 -7.20 -28.81
C SER A 89 -7.08 -7.44 -27.53
N ALA A 90 -7.80 -8.57 -27.47
CA ALA A 90 -8.54 -8.97 -26.28
C ALA A 90 -7.64 -9.03 -25.03
N ALA A 91 -6.40 -9.51 -25.17
CA ALA A 91 -5.43 -9.58 -24.09
C ALA A 91 -5.04 -8.20 -23.55
N MET A 92 -4.83 -7.20 -24.41
CA MET A 92 -4.54 -5.83 -23.97
C MET A 92 -5.73 -5.14 -23.31
N ILE A 93 -6.95 -5.41 -23.79
CA ILE A 93 -8.18 -4.88 -23.18
C ILE A 93 -8.37 -5.49 -21.78
N GLU A 94 -8.27 -6.81 -21.66
CA GLU A 94 -8.39 -7.51 -20.37
C GLU A 94 -7.34 -7.03 -19.36
N TRP A 95 -6.07 -6.94 -19.78
CA TRP A 95 -5.01 -6.40 -18.92
C TRP A 95 -5.31 -4.97 -18.46
N ARG A 96 -5.86 -4.12 -19.33
CA ARG A 96 -6.20 -2.73 -18.99
C ARG A 96 -7.32 -2.68 -17.95
N GLU A 97 -8.34 -3.51 -18.10
CA GLU A 97 -9.43 -3.64 -17.12
C GLU A 97 -8.91 -4.13 -15.77
N GLN A 98 -8.03 -5.14 -15.76
CA GLN A 98 -7.37 -5.63 -14.55
C GLN A 98 -6.48 -4.56 -13.90
N ALA A 99 -5.74 -3.78 -14.69
CA ALA A 99 -4.92 -2.67 -14.19
C ALA A 99 -5.78 -1.58 -13.53
N HIS A 100 -6.91 -1.21 -14.13
CA HIS A 100 -7.84 -0.27 -13.52
C HIS A 100 -8.44 -0.81 -12.22
N HIS A 101 -8.86 -2.09 -12.22
CA HIS A 101 -9.35 -2.76 -11.01
C HIS A 101 -8.27 -2.76 -9.92
N PHE A 102 -7.04 -3.16 -10.25
CA PHE A 102 -5.92 -3.23 -9.33
C PHE A 102 -5.58 -1.87 -8.72
N VAL A 103 -5.52 -0.80 -9.49
CA VAL A 103 -5.30 0.54 -8.94
C VAL A 103 -6.44 0.95 -8.01
N ALA A 104 -7.68 0.56 -8.33
CA ALA A 104 -8.86 0.85 -7.51
C ALA A 104 -8.90 0.03 -6.21
N THR A 105 -8.47 -1.23 -6.20
CA THR A 105 -8.71 -2.18 -5.09
C THR A 105 -7.45 -2.72 -4.42
N GLY A 106 -6.31 -2.67 -5.10
CA GLY A 106 -5.08 -3.36 -4.73
C GLY A 106 -5.07 -4.85 -5.06
N GLU A 107 -6.07 -5.36 -5.80
CA GLU A 107 -6.22 -6.78 -6.12
C GLU A 107 -6.00 -7.04 -7.61
N TRP A 108 -5.09 -7.97 -7.89
CA TRP A 108 -4.79 -8.48 -9.22
C TRP A 108 -5.32 -9.91 -9.32
N GLN A 109 -6.10 -10.21 -10.35
CA GLN A 109 -6.68 -11.53 -10.62
C GLN A 109 -6.25 -12.05 -11.98
#